data_AF-A0A9W8L7D7-F1
#
_entry.id   AF-A0A9W8L7D7-F1
#
_cell.length_a   1.000
_cell.length_b   1.000
_cell.length_c   1.000
_cell.angle_alpha   90.00
_cell.angle_beta   90.00
_cell.angle_gamma   90.00
#
_symmetry.space_group_name_H-M   'P 1'
#
loop_
_entity.id
_entity.type
_entity.pdbx_description
1 polymer ?
#
loop_
_entity_poly.entity_id
_entity_poly.type
_entity_poly.pdbx_seq_one_letter_code
_entity_poly.pdbx_strand_id
1 'polypeptide(L)'
;LRLNLAGDVKSTKKKLTWLGQHPTVHPVEALLLDYDYLITKKKVDADEDVRDYLTPVTKFEEAAIVDANVGELPAGTIIQLERKGYFIIDQVAATSQVGAVELIKIPDGKAASMASKHTGEVSVKSAGSAGNPWDKKKGKAAKPVSALGLGSQSESSSMYEVKPVYGDIDLEDTKSVTMYSTGKIY
;
A
#
# COMPACT_ATOMS: atom_id res chain seq x y z
N LEU A 1 -17.56 29.44 0.23
CA LEU A 1 -16.21 29.30 0.84
C LEU A 1 -15.51 30.66 0.71
N ARG A 2 -14.95 31.20 1.79
CA ARG A 2 -14.25 32.51 1.76
C ARG A 2 -12.74 32.26 1.81
N LEU A 3 -12.00 32.77 0.84
CA LEU A 3 -10.55 32.65 0.75
C LEU A 3 -9.90 33.48 1.87
N ASN A 4 -9.01 32.88 2.66
CA ASN A 4 -8.30 33.56 3.75
C ASN A 4 -6.78 33.44 3.54
N LEU A 5 -6.19 34.42 2.84
CA LEU A 5 -4.77 34.43 2.51
C LEU A 5 -3.87 34.78 3.71
N ALA A 6 -4.42 35.40 4.76
CA ALA A 6 -3.70 35.71 5.99
C ALA A 6 -3.73 34.55 7.01
N GLY A 7 -4.38 33.43 6.68
CA GLY A 7 -4.51 32.28 7.57
C GLY A 7 -3.22 31.47 7.69
N ASP A 8 -2.96 30.94 8.89
CA ASP A 8 -1.85 30.03 9.13
C ASP A 8 -2.16 28.62 8.56
N VAL A 9 -1.23 28.09 7.77
CA VAL A 9 -1.29 26.74 7.17
C VAL A 9 -1.50 25.66 8.23
N LYS A 10 -0.97 25.83 9.45
CA LYS A 10 -1.13 24.86 10.56
C LYS A 10 -2.55 24.83 11.12
N SER A 11 -3.25 25.96 11.09
CA SER A 11 -4.64 26.08 11.56
C SER A 11 -5.68 25.59 10.55
N THR A 12 -5.23 25.28 9.33
CA THR A 12 -6.11 24.92 8.22
C THR A 12 -6.66 23.50 8.41
N LYS A 13 -7.93 23.40 8.82
CA LYS A 13 -8.60 22.14 9.12
C LYS A 13 -8.88 21.25 7.91
N LYS A 14 -9.05 21.84 6.73
CA LYS A 14 -9.43 21.13 5.50
C LYS A 14 -8.33 21.28 4.47
N LYS A 15 -7.78 20.15 4.02
CA LYS A 15 -6.81 20.08 2.91
C LYS A 15 -7.50 19.42 1.71
N LEU A 16 -7.32 20.01 0.54
CA LEU A 16 -7.92 19.58 -0.71
C LEU A 16 -6.81 19.34 -1.74
N THR A 17 -7.03 18.36 -2.60
CA THR A 17 -6.21 18.09 -3.79
C THR A 17 -7.01 18.58 -5.00
N TRP A 18 -6.36 19.22 -5.96
CA TRP A 18 -7.00 19.73 -7.19
C TRP A 18 -6.04 19.57 -8.37
N LEU A 19 -6.58 19.48 -9.58
CA LEU A 19 -5.83 19.48 -10.83
C LEU A 19 -6.01 20.82 -11.52
N GLY A 20 -4.90 21.40 -11.99
CA GLY A 20 -4.93 22.65 -12.73
C GLY A 20 -5.37 22.43 -14.17
N GLN A 21 -6.23 23.32 -14.66
CA GLN A 21 -6.52 23.36 -16.09
C GLN A 21 -5.44 24.19 -16.78
N HIS A 22 -4.56 23.54 -17.53
CA HIS A 22 -3.56 24.22 -18.36
C HIS A 22 -4.01 24.27 -19.83
N PRO A 23 -3.69 25.34 -20.59
CA PRO A 23 -4.10 25.46 -21.99
C PRO A 23 -3.51 24.40 -22.92
N THR A 24 -2.33 23.86 -22.60
CA THR A 24 -1.61 22.90 -23.46
C THR A 24 -1.41 21.52 -22.83
N VAL A 25 -1.54 21.41 -21.52
CA VAL A 25 -1.29 20.17 -20.77
C VAL A 25 -2.61 19.81 -20.10
N HIS A 26 -3.31 18.85 -20.69
CA HIS A 26 -4.64 18.48 -20.22
C HIS A 26 -4.54 17.30 -19.25
N PRO A 27 -5.32 17.34 -18.16
CA PRO A 27 -5.52 16.18 -17.31
C PRO A 27 -5.97 14.96 -18.12
N VAL A 28 -5.58 13.78 -17.69
CA VAL A 28 -5.84 12.51 -18.37
C VAL A 28 -7.01 11.80 -17.70
N GLU A 29 -7.87 11.19 -18.50
CA GLU A 29 -8.94 10.33 -17.99
C GLU A 29 -8.37 9.02 -17.46
N ALA A 30 -8.82 8.61 -16.29
CA ALA A 30 -8.39 7.39 -15.65
C ALA A 30 -9.56 6.62 -15.05
N LEU A 31 -9.42 5.30 -15.00
CA LEU A 31 -10.35 4.40 -14.35
C LEU A 31 -9.68 3.83 -13.10
N LEU A 32 -10.17 4.22 -11.93
CA LEU A 32 -9.68 3.67 -10.65
C LEU A 32 -10.40 2.36 -10.39
N LEU A 33 -9.64 1.28 -10.33
CA LEU A 33 -10.08 -0.07 -10.06
C LEU A 33 -9.79 -0.41 -8.59
N ASP A 34 -10.83 -0.75 -7.86
CA ASP A 34 -10.73 -1.20 -6.47
C ASP A 34 -11.34 -2.59 -6.36
N TYR A 35 -10.56 -3.55 -5.83
CA TYR A 35 -10.97 -4.94 -5.72
C TYR A 35 -11.33 -5.29 -4.27
N ASP A 36 -12.38 -6.08 -4.11
CA ASP A 36 -12.80 -6.65 -2.83
C ASP A 36 -12.34 -8.12 -2.70
N TYR A 37 -12.50 -8.69 -1.51
CA TYR A 37 -12.24 -10.10 -1.27
C TYR A 37 -13.12 -10.96 -2.16
N LEU A 38 -12.54 -12.03 -2.69
CA LEU A 38 -13.25 -13.01 -3.51
C LEU A 38 -14.16 -13.94 -2.67
N ILE A 39 -13.83 -14.11 -1.39
CA ILE A 39 -14.51 -15.06 -0.50
C ILE A 39 -14.97 -14.32 0.76
N THR A 40 -16.23 -14.51 1.12
CA THR A 40 -16.85 -13.89 2.32
C THR A 40 -16.41 -14.57 3.62
N LYS A 41 -16.15 -15.88 3.59
CA LYS A 41 -15.73 -16.68 4.75
C LYS A 41 -14.20 -16.71 4.89
N LYS A 42 -13.70 -16.49 6.12
CA LYS A 42 -12.25 -16.46 6.42
C LYS A 42 -11.55 -17.80 6.25
N LYS A 43 -12.28 -18.89 6.50
CA LYS A 43 -11.82 -20.27 6.33
C LYS A 43 -12.99 -21.04 5.77
N VAL A 44 -12.86 -21.51 4.53
CA VAL A 44 -13.81 -22.47 3.95
C VAL A 44 -13.37 -23.84 4.44
N ASP A 45 -14.31 -24.61 4.97
CA ASP A 45 -14.01 -25.96 5.46
C ASP A 45 -13.95 -26.93 4.27
N ALA A 46 -13.29 -28.09 4.43
CA ALA A 46 -13.04 -29.01 3.30
C ALA A 46 -14.32 -29.63 2.72
N ASP A 47 -15.40 -29.63 3.49
CA ASP A 47 -16.71 -30.17 3.10
C ASP A 47 -17.64 -29.10 2.48
N GLU A 48 -17.16 -27.86 2.34
CA GLU A 48 -17.94 -26.72 1.84
C GLU A 48 -17.53 -26.34 0.41
N ASP A 49 -18.51 -26.05 -0.45
CA ASP A 49 -18.26 -25.58 -1.80
C ASP A 49 -17.87 -24.10 -1.80
N VAL A 50 -16.66 -23.78 -2.27
CA VAL A 50 -16.14 -22.40 -2.37
C VAL A 50 -17.05 -21.48 -3.19
N ARG A 51 -17.81 -22.05 -4.13
CA ARG A 51 -18.74 -21.31 -5.00
C ARG A 51 -19.84 -20.61 -4.22
N ASP A 52 -20.28 -21.20 -3.11
CA ASP A 52 -21.37 -20.65 -2.29
C ASP A 52 -20.92 -19.42 -1.48
N TYR A 53 -19.62 -19.23 -1.32
CA TYR A 53 -19.02 -18.13 -0.55
C TYR A 53 -18.39 -17.04 -1.41
N LEU A 54 -18.54 -17.12 -2.74
CA LEU A 54 -18.06 -16.10 -3.67
C LEU A 54 -18.80 -14.79 -3.44
N THR A 55 -18.05 -13.70 -3.43
CA THR A 55 -18.62 -12.35 -3.39
C THR A 55 -19.24 -11.99 -4.75
N PRO A 56 -20.50 -11.49 -4.78
CA PRO A 56 -21.19 -11.17 -6.03
C PRO A 56 -20.53 -10.04 -6.83
N VAL A 57 -20.02 -9.03 -6.12
CA VAL A 57 -19.34 -7.87 -6.70
C VAL A 57 -17.98 -7.72 -6.06
N THR A 58 -16.95 -7.96 -6.85
CA THR A 58 -15.54 -7.90 -6.44
C THR A 58 -14.79 -6.76 -7.09
N LYS A 59 -15.31 -6.20 -8.19
CA LYS A 59 -14.68 -5.12 -8.96
C LYS A 59 -15.51 -3.86 -8.83
N PHE A 60 -14.86 -2.79 -8.38
CA PHE A 60 -15.44 -1.46 -8.29
C PHE A 60 -14.63 -0.52 -9.18
N GLU A 61 -15.32 0.17 -10.08
CA GLU A 61 -14.72 1.09 -11.04
C GLU A 61 -15.17 2.51 -10.72
N GLU A 62 -14.23 3.44 -10.56
CA GLU A 62 -14.50 4.86 -10.35
C GLU A 62 -13.82 5.65 -11.48
N ALA A 63 -14.61 6.31 -12.33
CA ALA A 63 -14.08 7.23 -13.33
C ALA A 63 -13.45 8.44 -12.62
N ALA A 64 -12.22 8.76 -13.00
CA ALA A 64 -11.42 9.81 -12.41
C ALA A 64 -10.64 10.59 -13.46
N ILE A 65 -10.14 11.74 -13.04
CA ILE A 65 -9.21 12.56 -13.83
C ILE A 65 -7.92 12.63 -13.04
N VAL A 66 -6.80 12.37 -13.71
CA VAL A 66 -5.45 12.39 -13.15
C VAL A 66 -4.58 13.42 -13.87
N ASP A 67 -3.43 13.71 -13.29
CA ASP A 67 -2.48 14.64 -13.89
C ASP A 67 -1.93 14.11 -15.23
N ALA A 68 -1.54 15.02 -16.12
CA ALA A 68 -1.05 14.67 -17.45
C ALA A 68 0.18 13.75 -17.42
N ASN A 69 1.04 13.91 -16.40
CA ASN A 69 2.24 13.11 -16.24
C ASN A 69 1.94 11.60 -16.12
N VAL A 70 0.76 11.24 -15.61
CA VAL A 70 0.36 9.83 -15.46
C VAL A 70 0.17 9.15 -16.82
N GLY A 71 -0.21 9.90 -17.86
CA GLY A 71 -0.37 9.38 -19.21
C GLY A 71 0.93 8.93 -19.88
N GLU A 72 2.08 9.43 -19.42
CA GLU A 72 3.40 9.09 -19.98
C GLU A 72 4.07 7.92 -19.23
N LEU A 73 3.49 7.47 -18.12
CA LEU A 73 4.06 6.41 -17.30
C LEU A 73 3.77 5.02 -17.89
N PRO A 74 4.74 4.09 -17.86
CA PRO A 74 4.53 2.74 -18.33
C PRO A 74 3.66 1.92 -17.37
N ALA A 75 3.00 0.89 -17.92
CA ALA A 75 2.33 -0.13 -17.13
C ALA A 75 3.27 -0.76 -16.09
N GLY A 76 2.73 -1.09 -14.92
CA GLY A 76 3.46 -1.58 -13.75
C GLY A 76 4.02 -0.48 -12.84
N THR A 77 3.95 0.80 -13.23
CA THR A 77 4.41 1.91 -12.37
C THR A 77 3.47 2.09 -11.18
N ILE A 78 4.06 2.19 -9.98
CA ILE A 78 3.32 2.49 -8.75
C ILE A 78 3.35 3.99 -8.49
N ILE A 79 2.18 4.59 -8.34
CA ILE A 79 1.99 6.01 -8.06
C ILE A 79 1.15 6.21 -6.79
N GLN A 80 1.35 7.34 -6.13
CA GLN A 80 0.54 7.75 -5.00
C GLN A 80 -0.36 8.92 -5.40
N LEU A 81 -1.67 8.70 -5.39
CA LEU A 81 -2.64 9.77 -5.55
C LEU A 81 -2.92 10.40 -4.19
N GLU A 82 -2.64 11.69 -4.07
CA GLU A 82 -2.77 12.44 -2.83
C GLU A 82 -4.17 12.30 -2.22
N ARG A 83 -4.21 11.81 -0.98
CA ARG A 83 -5.44 11.53 -0.19
C ARG A 83 -6.36 10.43 -0.76
N LYS A 84 -5.98 9.74 -1.84
CA LYS A 84 -6.71 8.57 -2.39
C LYS A 84 -5.99 7.26 -2.09
N GLY A 85 -4.65 7.25 -2.09
CA GLY A 85 -3.83 6.09 -1.75
C GLY A 85 -2.81 5.74 -2.83
N TYR A 86 -2.32 4.50 -2.79
CA TYR A 86 -1.38 3.96 -3.77
C TYR A 86 -2.13 3.24 -4.88
N PHE A 87 -1.66 3.39 -6.10
CA PHE A 87 -2.20 2.75 -7.29
C PHE A 87 -1.06 2.23 -8.16
N ILE A 88 -1.31 1.14 -8.88
CA ILE A 88 -0.43 0.64 -9.94
C ILE A 88 -1.12 0.85 -11.29
N ILE A 89 -0.37 1.27 -12.29
CA ILE A 89 -0.87 1.36 -13.67
C ILE A 89 -0.98 -0.05 -14.24
N ASP A 90 -2.18 -0.50 -14.52
CA ASP A 90 -2.41 -1.81 -15.16
C ASP A 90 -2.32 -1.67 -16.69
N GLN A 91 -3.07 -0.71 -17.24
CA GLN A 91 -3.06 -0.39 -18.67
C GLN A 91 -2.89 1.10 -18.90
N VAL A 92 -2.07 1.43 -19.89
CA VAL A 92 -1.94 2.80 -20.40
C VAL A 92 -3.12 3.12 -21.33
N ALA A 93 -3.48 4.40 -21.46
CA ALA A 93 -4.63 4.83 -22.25
C ALA A 93 -4.59 4.35 -23.72
N ALA A 94 -3.39 4.20 -24.29
CA ALA A 94 -3.21 3.69 -25.65
C ALA A 94 -3.55 2.20 -25.82
N THR A 95 -3.53 1.42 -24.74
CA THR A 95 -3.75 -0.03 -24.75
C THR A 95 -5.07 -0.42 -24.08
N SER A 96 -5.62 0.45 -23.23
CA SER A 96 -6.92 0.25 -22.60
C SER A 96 -8.05 0.23 -23.63
N GLN A 97 -9.00 -0.68 -23.43
CA GLN A 97 -10.24 -0.75 -24.22
C GLN A 97 -11.17 0.44 -23.96
N VAL A 98 -11.00 1.10 -22.81
CA VAL A 98 -11.82 2.24 -22.36
C VAL A 98 -11.26 3.57 -22.89
N GLY A 99 -10.03 3.58 -23.40
CA GLY A 99 -9.34 4.80 -23.83
C GLY A 99 -8.84 5.67 -22.68
N ALA A 100 -8.82 5.13 -21.46
CA ALA A 100 -8.38 5.80 -20.23
C ALA A 100 -7.25 5.01 -19.56
N VAL A 101 -6.49 5.64 -18.67
CA VAL A 101 -5.45 4.92 -17.89
C VAL A 101 -6.13 4.08 -16.80
N GLU A 102 -5.88 2.77 -16.78
CA GLU A 102 -6.45 1.87 -15.77
C GLU A 102 -5.50 1.76 -14.58
N LEU A 103 -6.01 2.08 -13.39
CA LEU A 103 -5.24 2.18 -12.15
C LEU A 103 -5.80 1.24 -11.10
N ILE A 104 -5.04 0.22 -10.70
CA ILE A 104 -5.45 -0.70 -9.64
C ILE A 104 -5.01 -0.16 -8.29
N LYS A 105 -5.95 -0.03 -7.36
CA LYS A 105 -5.68 0.40 -6.00
C LYS A 105 -4.88 -0.66 -5.24
N ILE A 106 -3.77 -0.24 -4.67
CA ILE A 106 -2.95 -1.08 -3.78
C ILE A 106 -3.47 -0.88 -2.35
N PRO A 107 -3.88 -1.96 -1.65
CA PRO A 107 -4.33 -1.86 -0.26
C PRO A 107 -3.16 -1.48 0.65
N ASP A 108 -3.38 -0.51 1.53
CA ASP A 108 -2.37 0.01 2.47
C ASP A 108 -2.31 -0.78 3.79
N GLY A 109 -3.02 -1.92 3.87
CA GLY A 109 -3.09 -2.79 5.04
C GLY A 109 -3.86 -2.21 6.22
N LYS A 110 -4.44 -1.01 6.11
CA LYS A 110 -5.26 -0.43 7.19
C LYS A 110 -6.61 -1.16 7.25
N ALA A 111 -7.10 -1.40 8.47
CA ALA A 111 -8.36 -2.11 8.69
C ALA A 111 -9.55 -1.51 7.91
N ALA A 112 -9.56 -0.18 7.70
CA ALA A 112 -10.60 0.51 6.94
C ALA A 112 -10.56 0.27 5.43
N SER A 113 -9.37 0.07 4.84
CA SER A 113 -9.23 -0.24 3.41
C SER A 113 -9.39 -1.74 3.12
N MET A 114 -9.13 -2.57 4.14
CA MET A 114 -9.25 -4.03 4.15
C MET A 114 -10.64 -4.52 4.55
N ALA A 115 -11.64 -3.65 4.62
CA ALA A 115 -13.02 -4.02 4.87
C ALA A 115 -13.70 -4.43 3.57
N SER A 116 -14.50 -5.51 3.61
CA SER A 116 -15.33 -5.84 2.44
C SER A 116 -16.32 -4.72 2.18
N LYS A 117 -16.35 -4.26 0.93
CA LYS A 117 -17.18 -3.15 0.45
C LYS A 117 -18.53 -3.65 -0.04
N HIS A 118 -18.65 -4.93 -0.34
CA HIS A 118 -19.91 -5.58 -0.63
C HIS A 118 -20.80 -5.65 0.62
N THR A 119 -21.64 -4.64 0.83
CA THR A 119 -22.79 -4.71 1.75
C THR A 119 -23.96 -5.34 1.02
N GLY A 120 -24.17 -6.64 1.20
CA GLY A 120 -25.29 -7.33 0.57
C GLY A 120 -26.64 -6.76 1.02
N GLU A 121 -27.45 -6.30 0.07
CA GLU A 121 -28.89 -6.16 0.25
C GLU A 121 -29.50 -7.57 0.17
N VAL A 122 -29.50 -8.31 1.28
CA VAL A 122 -30.31 -9.54 1.40
C VAL A 122 -31.06 -9.52 2.73
N SER A 123 -32.36 -9.37 2.60
CA SER A 123 -33.35 -9.40 3.68
C SER A 123 -33.60 -10.82 4.18
N VAL A 124 -32.98 -11.29 5.27
CA VAL A 124 -33.62 -12.22 6.24
C VAL A 124 -33.02 -12.07 7.66
N LYS A 125 -33.92 -11.69 8.58
CA LYS A 125 -33.94 -11.76 10.06
C LYS A 125 -32.71 -12.24 10.86
N SER A 126 -32.18 -11.28 11.63
CA SER A 126 -31.61 -11.31 13.01
C SER A 126 -30.62 -12.42 13.43
N ALA A 127 -29.35 -12.03 13.61
CA ALA A 127 -28.64 -12.11 14.90
C ALA A 127 -27.26 -11.40 14.80
N GLY A 128 -27.02 -10.43 15.68
CA GLY A 128 -25.68 -9.97 16.07
C GLY A 128 -24.82 -9.25 15.04
N SER A 129 -24.81 -7.92 15.07
CA SER A 129 -23.75 -7.10 14.49
C SER A 129 -22.41 -7.45 15.15
N ALA A 130 -21.60 -8.26 14.48
CA ALA A 130 -20.20 -8.48 14.81
C ALA A 130 -19.37 -7.93 13.64
N GLY A 131 -18.52 -6.95 13.95
CA GLY A 131 -17.67 -6.27 12.98
C GLY A 131 -16.73 -7.21 12.22
N ASN A 132 -16.06 -6.63 11.22
CA ASN A 132 -15.21 -7.36 10.28
C ASN A 132 -14.30 -8.41 10.95
N PRO A 133 -14.30 -9.67 10.45
CA PRO A 133 -13.45 -10.78 10.96
C PRO A 133 -11.94 -10.56 10.78
N TRP A 134 -11.56 -9.47 10.11
CA TRP A 134 -10.19 -9.05 9.84
C TRP A 134 -9.65 -8.07 10.87
N ASP A 135 -10.50 -7.50 11.73
CA ASP A 135 -10.11 -6.46 12.68
C ASP A 135 -9.70 -7.07 14.03
N LYS A 136 -8.44 -7.49 14.15
CA LYS A 136 -7.83 -7.76 15.46
C LYS A 136 -7.06 -6.52 15.93
N LYS A 137 -7.75 -5.64 16.66
CA LYS A 137 -7.11 -4.73 17.62
C LYS A 137 -6.57 -5.53 18.82
N LYS A 138 -5.26 -5.48 19.04
CA LYS A 138 -4.67 -5.50 20.39
C LYS A 138 -3.70 -4.35 20.50
N GLY A 139 -4.00 -3.42 21.40
CA GLY A 139 -3.05 -2.45 21.92
C GLY A 139 -2.98 -2.57 23.44
N LYS A 140 -1.77 -2.50 24.00
CA LYS A 140 -1.42 -1.64 25.15
C LYS A 140 0.12 -1.55 25.30
N ALA A 141 0.57 -0.31 25.51
CA ALA A 141 1.94 0.15 25.82
C ALA A 141 2.42 -0.35 27.22
N ALA A 142 3.69 -0.32 27.66
CA ALA A 142 4.71 0.74 27.58
C ALA A 142 6.15 0.20 27.92
N LYS A 143 7.23 0.68 27.25
CA LYS A 143 8.33 1.60 27.68
C LYS A 143 9.71 0.93 27.93
N PRO A 144 10.85 1.66 27.85
CA PRO A 144 11.90 1.44 26.86
C PRO A 144 13.13 0.68 27.40
N VAL A 145 13.85 -0.01 26.51
CA VAL A 145 15.25 -0.40 26.76
C VAL A 145 16.10 -0.22 25.51
N SER A 146 17.29 0.31 25.78
CA SER A 146 18.37 0.72 24.92
C SER A 146 19.03 -0.41 24.10
N ALA A 147 19.65 0.02 23.00
CA ALA A 147 20.88 -0.51 22.41
C ALA A 147 20.80 -1.79 21.56
N LEU A 148 21.44 -1.66 20.40
CA LEU A 148 21.78 -2.67 19.40
C LEU A 148 22.47 -3.91 20.01
N GLY A 149 22.05 -5.09 19.55
CA GLY A 149 22.75 -6.35 19.80
C GLY A 149 22.30 -7.40 18.80
N LEU A 150 23.09 -7.57 17.73
CA LEU A 150 22.98 -8.68 16.77
C LEU A 150 23.38 -9.98 17.51
N GLY A 151 22.50 -10.98 17.50
CA GLY A 151 22.76 -12.30 18.05
C GLY A 151 22.22 -13.38 17.12
N SER A 152 23.10 -14.28 16.71
CA SER A 152 22.89 -15.46 15.87
C SER A 152 22.13 -16.58 16.59
N GLN A 153 21.36 -17.38 15.84
CA GLN A 153 21.26 -18.85 15.91
C GLN A 153 20.25 -19.27 14.82
N SER A 154 20.68 -19.90 13.72
CA SER A 154 20.85 -21.36 13.53
C SER A 154 19.54 -22.14 13.66
N GLU A 155 18.90 -22.45 12.53
CA GLU A 155 17.99 -23.59 12.44
C GLU A 155 18.12 -24.25 11.06
N SER A 156 18.37 -25.55 11.12
CA SER A 156 18.73 -26.46 10.04
C SER A 156 17.55 -26.88 9.19
N SER A 157 17.72 -26.92 7.86
CA SER A 157 16.95 -27.81 6.98
C SER A 157 17.88 -28.37 5.89
N SER A 158 18.09 -29.68 5.97
CA SER A 158 19.00 -30.48 5.17
C SER A 158 18.37 -30.84 3.81
N MET A 159 18.68 -30.10 2.73
CA MET A 159 18.49 -30.67 1.39
C MET A 159 19.35 -30.08 0.25
N TYR A 160 20.00 -28.92 0.42
CA TYR A 160 20.92 -28.38 -0.59
C TYR A 160 22.15 -27.75 0.05
N GLU A 161 23.34 -28.08 -0.47
CA GLU A 161 24.60 -27.44 -0.11
C GLU A 161 24.72 -26.11 -0.86
N VAL A 162 24.57 -25.00 -0.16
CA VAL A 162 24.79 -23.66 -0.73
C VAL A 162 26.24 -23.27 -0.48
N LYS A 163 27.04 -23.18 -1.54
CA LYS A 163 28.40 -22.64 -1.45
C LYS A 163 28.33 -21.12 -1.26
N PRO A 164 29.04 -20.54 -0.28
CA PRO A 164 29.11 -19.09 -0.13
C PRO A 164 29.73 -18.44 -1.37
N VAL A 165 29.11 -17.37 -1.87
CA VAL A 165 29.47 -16.69 -3.13
C VAL A 165 30.65 -15.73 -2.98
N TYR A 166 31.04 -15.38 -1.76
CA TYR A 166 32.25 -14.60 -1.50
C TYR A 166 33.26 -15.49 -0.79
N GLY A 167 34.45 -15.60 -1.38
CA GLY A 167 35.57 -16.40 -0.85
C GLY A 167 36.00 -15.94 0.54
N ASP A 168 36.76 -16.79 1.22
CA ASP A 168 37.23 -16.60 2.58
C ASP A 168 37.88 -15.22 2.75
N ILE A 169 37.16 -14.31 3.41
CA ILE A 169 37.73 -13.04 3.84
C ILE A 169 38.41 -13.34 5.17
N ASP A 170 39.73 -13.48 5.13
CA ASP A 170 40.57 -13.49 6.32
C ASP A 170 40.37 -12.17 7.06
N LEU A 171 39.54 -12.20 8.10
CA LEU A 171 39.39 -11.12 9.06
C LEU A 171 40.61 -11.15 9.97
N GLU A 172 41.68 -10.48 9.56
CA GLU A 172 42.79 -10.18 10.48
C GLU A 172 42.29 -9.20 11.56
N ASP A 173 42.31 -9.69 12.79
CA ASP A 173 42.01 -8.94 13.98
C ASP A 173 43.04 -7.80 14.20
N THR A 174 42.51 -6.65 14.61
CA THR A 174 43.21 -5.48 15.18
C THR A 174 44.04 -4.59 14.24
N LYS A 175 43.43 -3.49 13.79
CA LYS A 175 44.00 -2.13 13.89
C LYS A 175 42.93 -1.06 13.67
N SER A 176 43.01 -0.04 14.49
CA SER A 176 42.09 1.10 14.65
C SER A 176 41.63 1.76 13.35
N VAL A 177 40.31 1.93 13.21
CA VAL A 177 39.70 2.78 12.19
C VAL A 177 39.78 4.24 12.63
N THR A 178 40.67 5.00 12.00
CA THR A 178 40.60 6.46 11.95
C THR A 178 40.94 6.88 10.52
N MET A 179 39.92 7.09 9.70
CA MET A 179 40.06 7.31 8.25
C MET A 179 40.53 8.73 7.87
N TYR A 180 40.68 9.68 8.80
CA TYR A 180 41.25 11.01 8.53
C TYR A 180 42.00 11.59 9.75
N SER A 181 43.13 12.25 9.47
CA SER A 181 43.90 13.05 10.44
C SER A 181 43.50 14.52 10.31
N THR A 182 42.96 15.10 11.37
CA THR A 182 42.65 16.54 11.43
C THR A 182 43.69 17.23 12.30
N GLY A 183 44.47 18.15 11.71
CA GLY A 183 45.45 18.96 12.43
C GLY A 183 44.78 19.88 13.45
N LYS A 184 45.37 19.98 14.66
CA LYS A 184 44.96 20.99 15.65
C LYS A 184 45.31 22.37 15.12
N ILE A 185 44.28 23.18 14.86
CA ILE A 185 44.41 24.61 14.65
C ILE A 185 44.26 25.24 16.05
N TYR A 186 45.19 26.13 16.40
CA TYR A 186 45.21 26.89 17.66
C TYR A 186 43.90 27.64 17.90
#